data_AF-A0A0A6UGR5-F1
#
_entry.id   AF-A0A0A6UGR5-F1
#
_cell.length_a   1.000
_cell.length_b   1.000
_cell.length_c   1.000
_cell.angle_alpha   90.00
_cell.angle_beta   90.00
_cell.angle_gamma   90.00
#
_symmetry.space_group_name_H-M   'P 1'
#
loop_
_entity.id
_entity.type
_entity.pdbx_description
1 polymer ?
#
loop_
_entity_poly.entity_id
_entity_poly.type
_entity_poly.pdbx_seq_one_letter_code
_entity_poly.pdbx_strand_id
1 'polypeptide(L)'
;MPAARLIRTVPTPLGDPALPHTLPVQHGDTEVTVGDRRFPAPWPRRFGTVAVSPTADLVVFAGTHALHAVDRFGAVRWEHRHGCWTDTECEAAHTSYTEYADDPDHAVLSSGSAAFSADGRLLWAHVRTFDYEDMEEWLVLDAADGTVLARASTDSVASGSDHVPHPDPAYMGLSIAEGEDRSPVLWGHWDGAALTVQRFPEEILLGVNPAGNHFLTTDLSMTSLSLHRMTDGAVTLRIDAGEDVRWDFQGAFAWDDAAVVGTDEERHWLADLRTGAVDGPIGYPFPVSGTARPAGPGRWYTVSPGRDRLHVWELPNQTCRPD
;
A
#
# COMPACT_ATOMS: atom_id res chain seq x y z
N MET A 1 -7.84 17.39 -23.03
CA MET A 1 -8.07 16.15 -22.27
C MET A 1 -6.89 15.23 -22.50
N PRO A 2 -6.17 14.83 -21.44
CA PRO A 2 -5.10 13.84 -21.53
C PRO A 2 -5.68 12.50 -21.99
N ALA A 3 -4.95 11.76 -22.82
CA ALA A 3 -5.38 10.47 -23.35
C ALA A 3 -4.32 9.41 -23.03
N ALA A 4 -4.72 8.39 -22.28
CA ALA A 4 -3.86 7.26 -21.94
C ALA A 4 -3.67 6.33 -23.15
N ARG A 5 -2.45 5.86 -23.35
CA ARG A 5 -2.13 4.80 -24.31
C ARG A 5 -1.94 3.49 -23.55
N LEU A 6 -2.65 2.44 -23.97
CA LEU A 6 -2.36 1.08 -23.48
C LEU A 6 -1.00 0.64 -24.03
N ILE A 7 -0.10 0.29 -23.14
CA ILE A 7 1.24 -0.20 -23.48
C ILE A 7 1.30 -1.72 -23.42
N ARG A 8 0.62 -2.32 -22.46
CA ARG A 8 0.60 -3.75 -22.28
C ARG A 8 -0.64 -4.18 -21.53
N THR A 9 -1.16 -5.35 -21.92
CA THR A 9 -2.07 -6.12 -21.07
C THR A 9 -1.31 -7.31 -20.54
N VAL A 10 -1.26 -7.46 -19.21
CA VAL A 10 -0.64 -8.61 -18.58
C VAL A 10 -1.75 -9.49 -18.01
N PRO A 11 -1.88 -10.76 -18.44
CA PRO A 11 -2.82 -11.67 -17.82
C PRO A 11 -2.40 -11.91 -16.36
N THR A 12 -3.37 -12.01 -15.46
CA THR A 12 -3.12 -12.57 -14.14
C THR A 12 -3.31 -14.09 -14.19
N PRO A 13 -2.44 -14.86 -13.52
CA PRO A 13 -1.32 -14.39 -12.71
C PRO A 13 -0.16 -13.89 -13.58
N LEU A 14 0.50 -12.84 -13.08
CA LEU A 14 1.60 -12.16 -13.75
C LEU A 14 2.64 -13.16 -14.26
N GLY A 15 2.81 -13.32 -15.57
CA GLY A 15 3.95 -14.05 -16.15
C GLY A 15 5.09 -13.14 -16.63
N ASP A 16 5.00 -11.83 -16.36
CA ASP A 16 5.83 -10.81 -17.00
C ASP A 16 6.79 -10.12 -16.00
N PRO A 17 8.11 -10.34 -16.11
CA PRO A 17 9.11 -9.77 -15.21
C PRO A 17 9.38 -8.26 -15.44
N ALA A 18 8.72 -7.62 -16.41
CA ALA A 18 8.99 -6.22 -16.76
C ALA A 18 8.06 -5.18 -16.08
N LEU A 19 7.18 -5.61 -15.16
CA LEU A 19 6.44 -4.68 -14.30
C LEU A 19 7.27 -4.40 -13.03
N PRO A 20 7.55 -3.13 -12.70
CA PRO A 20 8.46 -2.76 -11.61
C PRO A 20 7.92 -3.02 -10.21
N HIS A 21 6.68 -3.53 -10.09
CA HIS A 21 6.16 -4.12 -8.88
C HIS A 21 5.49 -5.44 -9.27
N THR A 22 6.10 -6.54 -8.84
CA THR A 22 5.51 -7.86 -8.89
C THR A 22 4.24 -7.88 -8.03
N LEU A 23 3.08 -7.62 -8.64
CA LEU A 23 1.81 -7.73 -7.92
C LEU A 23 1.60 -9.17 -7.49
N PRO A 24 1.53 -9.44 -6.18
CA PRO A 24 1.08 -10.73 -5.73
C PRO A 24 -0.35 -10.97 -6.22
N VAL A 25 -0.60 -12.13 -6.81
CA VAL A 25 -1.96 -12.60 -7.08
C VAL A 25 -2.22 -13.80 -6.18
N GLN A 26 -3.13 -13.67 -5.22
CA GLN A 26 -3.55 -14.81 -4.42
C GLN A 26 -4.58 -15.66 -5.19
N HIS A 27 -4.21 -16.89 -5.56
CA HIS A 27 -5.09 -17.85 -6.21
C HIS A 27 -5.93 -18.58 -5.17
N GLY A 28 -7.24 -18.30 -5.22
CA GLY A 28 -8.16 -18.80 -4.20
C GLY A 28 -7.65 -18.38 -2.82
N ASP A 29 -7.54 -19.37 -1.94
CA ASP A 29 -7.19 -19.21 -0.54
C ASP A 29 -5.90 -19.94 -0.14
N THR A 30 -5.12 -20.45 -1.09
CA THR A 30 -4.04 -21.42 -0.82
C THR A 30 -2.67 -21.06 -1.37
N GLU A 31 -2.56 -20.18 -2.38
CA GLU A 31 -1.26 -19.79 -2.93
C GLU A 31 -1.24 -18.34 -3.40
N VAL A 32 -0.08 -17.69 -3.31
CA VAL A 32 0.24 -16.41 -3.94
C VAL A 32 1.21 -16.67 -5.09
N THR A 33 0.92 -16.10 -6.26
CA THR A 33 1.83 -16.09 -7.40
C THR A 33 2.50 -14.75 -7.59
N VAL A 34 3.77 -14.83 -7.94
CA VAL A 34 4.59 -13.68 -8.31
C VAL A 34 5.45 -14.06 -9.51
N GLY A 35 5.13 -13.53 -10.68
CA GLY A 35 5.78 -14.02 -11.89
C GLY A 35 5.42 -15.50 -12.11
N ASP A 36 6.43 -16.29 -12.42
CA ASP A 36 6.37 -17.75 -12.52
C ASP A 36 6.46 -18.48 -11.16
N ARG A 37 6.62 -17.74 -10.05
CA ARG A 37 6.83 -18.31 -8.71
C ARG A 37 5.51 -18.45 -7.96
N ARG A 38 5.47 -19.45 -7.07
CA ARG A 38 4.30 -19.79 -6.24
C ARG A 38 4.72 -19.89 -4.78
N PHE A 39 3.94 -19.29 -3.90
CA PHE A 39 4.15 -19.27 -2.46
C PHE A 39 2.89 -19.84 -1.78
N PRO A 40 2.98 -20.91 -0.99
CA PRO A 40 1.84 -21.41 -0.23
C PRO A 40 1.38 -20.33 0.76
N ALA A 41 0.07 -20.05 0.75
CA ALA A 41 -0.54 -19.15 1.71
C ALA A 41 -0.82 -19.92 3.01
N PRO A 42 -0.38 -19.40 4.17
CA PRO A 42 -0.64 -20.04 5.46
C PRO A 42 -2.12 -19.94 5.88
N TRP A 43 -2.88 -19.01 5.28
CA TRP A 43 -4.32 -18.83 5.51
C TRP A 43 -5.02 -18.25 4.26
N PRO A 44 -6.36 -18.37 4.19
CA PRO A 44 -7.18 -17.73 3.16
C PRO A 44 -6.98 -16.23 3.07
N ARG A 45 -7.18 -15.67 1.87
CA ARG A 45 -6.91 -14.25 1.58
C ARG A 45 -7.70 -13.26 2.43
N ARG A 46 -8.82 -13.70 3.01
CA ARG A 46 -9.66 -12.86 3.87
C ARG A 46 -9.06 -12.62 5.26
N PHE A 47 -8.02 -13.36 5.63
CA PHE A 47 -7.40 -13.30 6.95
C PHE A 47 -6.10 -12.48 6.97
N GLY A 48 -5.90 -11.58 6.00
CA GLY A 48 -4.73 -10.70 6.00
C GLY A 48 -4.36 -10.11 4.66
N THR A 49 -3.20 -9.46 4.65
CA THR A 49 -2.58 -8.86 3.45
C THR A 49 -1.27 -9.59 3.11
N VAL A 50 -0.70 -9.25 1.96
CA VAL A 50 0.52 -9.89 1.44
C VAL A 50 1.51 -8.84 0.95
N ALA A 51 2.75 -8.95 1.41
CA ALA A 51 3.88 -8.16 0.97
C ALA A 51 4.86 -9.04 0.19
N VAL A 52 5.40 -8.52 -0.92
CA VAL A 52 6.39 -9.23 -1.75
C VAL A 52 7.69 -8.43 -1.75
N SER A 53 8.81 -9.11 -1.49
CA SER A 53 10.13 -8.51 -1.59
C SER A 53 10.41 -7.99 -3.02
N PRO A 54 11.22 -6.94 -3.20
CA PRO A 54 11.55 -6.42 -4.54
C PRO A 54 12.18 -7.46 -5.49
N THR A 55 12.89 -8.45 -4.93
CA THR A 55 13.51 -9.57 -5.66
C THR A 55 12.58 -10.75 -5.89
N ALA A 56 11.36 -10.70 -5.33
CA ALA A 56 10.33 -11.73 -5.39
C ALA A 56 10.80 -13.12 -4.92
N ASP A 57 11.73 -13.17 -3.97
CA ASP A 57 12.26 -14.42 -3.39
C ASP A 57 11.74 -14.68 -1.97
N LEU A 58 11.10 -13.68 -1.36
CA LEU A 58 10.39 -13.73 -0.09
C LEU A 58 9.00 -13.09 -0.21
N VAL A 59 8.00 -13.72 0.38
CA VAL A 59 6.63 -13.20 0.58
C VAL A 59 6.31 -13.21 2.06
N VAL A 60 5.75 -12.12 2.58
CA VAL A 60 5.26 -12.04 3.96
C VAL A 60 3.75 -11.91 3.94
N PHE A 61 3.09 -12.84 4.63
CA PHE A 61 1.66 -12.79 4.89
C PHE A 61 1.44 -12.09 6.22
N ALA A 62 0.78 -10.93 6.22
CA ALA A 62 0.39 -10.22 7.44
C ALA A 62 -1.02 -10.64 7.82
N GLY A 63 -1.12 -11.60 8.74
CA GLY A 63 -2.34 -12.32 9.06
C GLY A 63 -3.06 -11.81 10.31
N THR A 64 -4.09 -12.53 10.72
CA THR A 64 -4.86 -12.24 11.93
C THR A 64 -4.04 -12.31 13.22
N HIS A 65 -3.03 -13.19 13.30
CA HIS A 65 -2.26 -13.44 14.55
C HIS A 65 -0.73 -13.48 14.36
N ALA A 66 -0.26 -13.42 13.12
CA ALA A 66 1.16 -13.52 12.83
C ALA A 66 1.51 -12.88 11.49
N LEU A 67 2.76 -12.42 11.40
CA LEU A 67 3.48 -12.25 10.15
C LEU A 67 4.17 -13.57 9.82
N HIS A 68 3.99 -14.07 8.60
CA HIS A 68 4.53 -15.36 8.19
C HIS A 68 5.30 -15.21 6.89
N ALA A 69 6.62 -15.43 6.94
CA ALA A 69 7.51 -15.21 5.80
C ALA A 69 7.84 -16.53 5.10
N VAL A 70 7.57 -16.59 3.79
CA VAL A 70 7.69 -17.78 2.96
C VAL A 70 8.64 -17.50 1.80
N ASP A 71 9.65 -18.34 1.61
CA ASP A 71 10.57 -18.18 0.51
C ASP A 71 10.03 -18.75 -0.82
N ARG A 72 10.78 -18.52 -1.90
CA ARG A 72 10.45 -18.99 -3.26
C ARG A 72 10.30 -20.51 -3.41
N PHE A 73 10.72 -21.30 -2.43
CA PHE A 73 10.57 -22.76 -2.42
C PHE A 73 9.36 -23.21 -1.59
N GLY A 74 8.62 -22.25 -1.03
CA GLY A 74 7.48 -22.50 -0.15
C GLY A 74 7.86 -22.84 1.29
N ALA A 75 9.13 -22.66 1.68
CA ALA A 75 9.57 -22.91 3.04
C ALA A 75 9.36 -21.66 3.90
N VAL A 76 8.87 -21.87 5.13
CA VAL A 76 8.78 -20.83 6.14
C VAL A 76 10.19 -20.43 6.55
N ARG A 77 10.51 -19.13 6.41
CA ARG A 77 11.79 -18.56 6.84
C ARG A 77 11.75 -18.13 8.28
N TRP A 78 10.67 -17.46 8.66
CA TRP A 78 10.45 -16.98 10.01
C TRP A 78 8.96 -16.66 10.20
N GLU A 79 8.56 -16.56 11.46
CA GLU A 79 7.23 -16.15 11.90
C GLU A 79 7.39 -15.13 13.03
N HIS A 80 6.62 -14.05 12.98
CA HIS A 80 6.51 -13.08 14.06
C HIS A 80 5.07 -13.06 14.56
N ARG A 81 4.83 -13.45 15.81
CA ARG A 81 3.50 -13.51 16.41
C ARG A 81 3.10 -12.18 17.03
N HIS A 82 1.85 -11.83 16.89
CA HIS A 82 1.28 -10.60 17.40
C HIS A 82 -0.16 -10.84 17.90
N GLY A 83 -0.78 -9.84 18.52
CA GLY A 83 -2.16 -9.92 19.01
C GLY A 83 -3.16 -10.23 17.89
N CYS A 84 -4.29 -10.85 18.25
CA CYS A 84 -5.31 -11.24 17.28
C CYS A 84 -6.09 -10.03 16.75
N TRP A 85 -6.25 -9.89 15.44
CA TRP A 85 -6.96 -8.75 14.82
C TRP A 85 -8.50 -8.77 14.88
N THR A 86 -9.14 -9.70 15.60
CA THR A 86 -10.62 -9.66 15.68
C THR A 86 -11.13 -8.46 16.46
N ASP A 87 -12.26 -7.94 15.98
CA ASP A 87 -13.01 -6.80 16.52
C ASP A 87 -13.69 -7.15 17.85
N THR A 88 -13.98 -8.43 18.08
CA THR A 88 -14.34 -8.94 19.41
C THR A 88 -13.03 -9.07 20.19
N GLU A 89 -12.91 -8.49 21.39
CA GLU A 89 -11.69 -8.54 22.22
C GLU A 89 -11.17 -9.98 22.43
N CYS A 90 -10.39 -10.48 21.47
CA CYS A 90 -9.76 -11.78 21.53
C CYS A 90 -8.36 -11.59 22.04
N GLU A 91 -8.23 -11.85 23.34
CA GLU A 91 -6.96 -11.80 24.06
C GLU A 91 -6.12 -13.07 23.82
N ALA A 92 -6.60 -13.99 22.98
CA ALA A 92 -5.94 -15.26 22.75
C ALA A 92 -4.70 -15.08 21.86
N ALA A 93 -3.56 -15.59 22.34
CA ALA A 93 -2.35 -15.74 21.55
C ALA A 93 -2.45 -16.99 20.67
N HIS A 94 -3.15 -16.86 19.54
CA HIS A 94 -3.31 -17.96 18.59
C HIS A 94 -1.96 -18.48 18.08
N THR A 95 -1.88 -19.78 17.88
CA THR A 95 -0.68 -20.43 17.34
C THR A 95 -0.88 -20.97 15.93
N SER A 96 -2.11 -21.02 15.45
CA SER A 96 -2.48 -21.50 14.13
C SER A 96 -3.81 -20.92 13.68
N TYR A 97 -3.94 -20.70 12.37
CA TYR A 97 -5.19 -20.37 11.69
C TYR A 97 -6.32 -21.37 11.98
N THR A 98 -6.00 -22.66 12.16
CA THR A 98 -7.00 -23.71 12.40
C THR A 98 -7.82 -23.52 13.68
N GLU A 99 -7.32 -22.73 14.63
CA GLU A 99 -8.01 -22.47 15.91
C GLU A 99 -9.29 -21.65 15.73
N TYR A 100 -9.34 -20.80 14.69
CA TYR A 100 -10.44 -19.86 14.45
C TYR A 100 -10.97 -19.90 13.00
N ALA A 101 -10.54 -20.87 12.19
CA ALA A 101 -10.88 -20.98 10.78
C ALA A 101 -12.40 -20.97 10.50
N ASP A 102 -13.16 -21.57 11.39
CA ASP A 102 -14.62 -21.71 11.34
C ASP A 102 -15.34 -20.85 12.41
N ASP A 103 -14.61 -19.97 13.09
CA ASP A 103 -15.16 -19.08 14.11
C ASP A 103 -15.80 -17.84 13.44
N PRO A 104 -17.12 -17.62 13.58
CA PRO A 104 -17.77 -16.45 13.02
C PRO A 104 -17.26 -15.13 13.61
N ASP A 105 -16.75 -15.13 14.85
CA ASP A 105 -16.23 -13.92 15.50
C ASP A 105 -14.87 -13.47 14.89
N HIS A 106 -14.22 -14.36 14.12
CA HIS A 106 -13.02 -14.06 13.34
C HIS A 106 -13.30 -13.87 11.85
N ALA A 107 -14.57 -13.73 11.44
CA ALA A 107 -14.96 -13.53 10.04
C ALA A 107 -15.01 -12.04 9.62
N VAL A 108 -15.20 -11.12 10.56
CA VAL A 108 -15.11 -9.66 10.36
C VAL A 108 -13.87 -9.21 11.12
N LEU A 109 -12.88 -8.72 10.39
CA LEU A 109 -11.56 -8.47 10.93
C LEU A 109 -11.11 -7.07 10.59
N SER A 110 -10.76 -6.31 11.62
CA SER A 110 -9.70 -5.34 11.53
C SER A 110 -8.43 -5.99 10.96
N SER A 111 -7.51 -5.19 10.41
CA SER A 111 -6.30 -5.78 9.85
C SER A 111 -5.09 -4.85 9.83
N GLY A 112 -3.95 -5.48 10.07
CA GLY A 112 -2.64 -4.90 9.83
C GLY A 112 -2.20 -5.04 8.37
N SER A 113 -1.06 -4.43 8.10
CA SER A 113 -0.40 -4.47 6.80
C SER A 113 1.10 -4.65 6.97
N ALA A 114 1.77 -5.01 5.88
CA ALA A 114 3.22 -5.01 5.83
C ALA A 114 3.71 -4.58 4.44
N ALA A 115 4.90 -3.98 4.39
CA ALA A 115 5.60 -3.66 3.15
C ALA A 115 7.12 -3.74 3.32
N PHE A 116 7.79 -4.14 2.25
CA PHE A 116 9.24 -4.11 2.19
C PHE A 116 9.75 -2.70 1.86
N SER A 117 10.91 -2.35 2.41
CA SER A 117 11.71 -1.22 1.91
C SER A 117 12.08 -1.43 0.43
N ALA A 118 12.42 -0.34 -0.26
CA ALA A 118 12.76 -0.38 -1.69
C ALA A 118 13.94 -1.32 -2.03
N ASP A 119 14.86 -1.54 -1.09
CA ASP A 119 16.00 -2.47 -1.21
C ASP A 119 15.71 -3.89 -0.69
N GLY A 120 14.53 -4.11 -0.11
CA GLY A 120 14.07 -5.39 0.41
C GLY A 120 14.71 -5.85 1.71
N ARG A 121 15.53 -5.01 2.36
CA ARG A 121 16.29 -5.39 3.58
C ARG A 121 15.48 -5.21 4.85
N LEU A 122 14.53 -4.27 4.84
CA LEU A 122 13.63 -4.01 5.95
C LEU A 122 12.23 -4.44 5.57
N LEU A 123 11.51 -4.96 6.55
CA LEU A 123 10.06 -5.09 6.50
C LEU A 123 9.46 -4.13 7.53
N TRP A 124 8.52 -3.32 7.08
CA TRP A 124 7.67 -2.53 7.96
C TRP A 124 6.35 -3.26 8.14
N ALA A 125 5.85 -3.36 9.36
CA ALA A 125 4.62 -4.08 9.65
C ALA A 125 3.79 -3.39 10.72
N HIS A 126 2.50 -3.19 10.45
CA HIS A 126 1.52 -2.72 11.41
C HIS A 126 0.83 -3.94 12.01
N VAL A 127 0.98 -4.13 13.31
CA VAL A 127 0.49 -5.31 14.02
C VAL A 127 -0.22 -4.92 15.31
N ARG A 128 -1.12 -5.78 15.79
CA ARG A 128 -1.73 -5.63 17.12
C ARG A 128 -0.76 -6.13 18.18
N THR A 129 -0.64 -5.47 19.33
CA THR A 129 0.21 -5.97 20.41
C THR A 129 -0.53 -7.00 21.28
N PHE A 130 0.19 -7.66 22.19
CA PHE A 130 -0.42 -8.44 23.29
C PHE A 130 -0.66 -7.60 24.55
N ASP A 131 -0.18 -6.36 24.55
CA ASP A 131 -0.35 -5.40 25.64
C ASP A 131 -1.73 -4.73 25.54
N TYR A 132 -2.34 -4.47 26.69
CA TYR A 132 -3.63 -3.81 26.78
C TYR A 132 -3.48 -2.27 26.83
N GLU A 133 -2.29 -1.76 27.15
CA GLU A 133 -2.03 -0.30 27.18
C GLU A 133 -1.83 0.27 25.77
N ASP A 134 -1.11 -0.45 24.90
CA ASP A 134 -0.91 -0.13 23.49
C ASP A 134 -1.59 -1.20 22.63
N MET A 135 -2.69 -0.87 21.95
CA MET A 135 -3.41 -1.88 21.15
C MET A 135 -2.65 -2.27 19.87
N GLU A 136 -1.87 -1.34 19.30
CA GLU A 136 -1.28 -1.45 17.98
C GLU A 136 0.13 -0.86 17.94
N GLU A 137 1.01 -1.49 17.16
CA GLU A 137 2.37 -1.01 16.97
C GLU A 137 2.83 -1.11 15.52
N TRP A 138 3.76 -0.23 15.16
CA TRP A 138 4.44 -0.21 13.88
C TRP A 138 5.87 -0.68 14.05
N LEU A 139 6.16 -1.84 13.48
CA LEU A 139 7.44 -2.53 13.57
C LEU A 139 8.32 -2.26 12.36
N VAL A 140 9.62 -2.19 12.63
CA VAL A 140 10.68 -2.34 11.62
C VAL A 140 11.39 -3.67 11.91
N LEU A 141 11.40 -4.58 10.96
CA LEU A 141 12.01 -5.90 11.07
C LEU A 141 13.13 -6.08 10.04
N ASP A 142 14.15 -6.86 10.38
CA ASP A 142 15.08 -7.39 9.40
C ASP A 142 14.33 -8.42 8.53
N ALA A 143 14.30 -8.18 7.22
CA ALA A 143 13.60 -9.05 6.28
C ALA A 143 14.16 -10.48 6.23
N ALA A 144 15.43 -10.67 6.55
CA ALA A 144 16.12 -11.95 6.42
C ALA A 144 15.68 -12.98 7.47
N ASP A 145 15.43 -12.52 8.70
CA ASP A 145 15.15 -13.41 9.84
C ASP A 145 13.97 -12.98 10.73
N GLY A 146 13.32 -11.85 10.44
CA GLY A 146 12.16 -11.37 11.19
C GLY A 146 12.53 -10.76 12.55
N THR A 147 13.80 -10.46 12.80
CA THR A 147 14.23 -9.77 14.03
C THR A 147 13.64 -8.37 14.07
N VAL A 148 12.95 -8.02 15.16
CA VAL A 148 12.44 -6.67 15.38
C VAL A 148 13.62 -5.73 15.70
N LEU A 149 13.82 -4.74 14.85
CA LEU A 149 14.85 -3.71 14.96
C LEU A 149 14.33 -2.47 15.71
N ALA A 150 13.07 -2.10 15.48
CA ALA A 150 12.42 -0.99 16.14
C ALA A 150 10.90 -1.18 16.24
N ARG A 151 10.29 -0.42 17.14
CA ARG A 151 8.83 -0.35 17.33
C ARG A 151 8.41 1.07 17.66
N ALA A 152 7.21 1.45 17.26
CA ALA A 152 6.53 2.67 17.67
C ALA A 152 5.05 2.38 17.92
N SER A 153 4.45 2.97 18.96
CA SER A 153 3.00 2.95 19.13
C SER A 153 2.35 3.70 17.97
N THR A 154 1.21 3.20 17.50
CA THR A 154 0.43 3.88 16.46
C THR A 154 -0.60 4.83 17.05
N ASP A 155 -0.84 4.85 18.37
CA ASP A 155 -1.93 5.60 19.02
C ASP A 155 -3.26 5.53 18.23
N SER A 156 -3.58 4.36 17.69
CA SER A 156 -4.74 4.13 16.82
C SER A 156 -5.55 2.89 17.20
N VAL A 157 -6.75 2.81 16.63
CA VAL A 157 -7.59 1.61 16.61
C VAL A 157 -8.04 1.37 15.18
N ALA A 158 -7.29 0.54 14.47
CA ALA A 158 -7.40 0.31 13.05
C ALA A 158 -8.51 -0.69 12.70
N SER A 159 -9.33 -0.35 11.71
CA SER A 159 -10.11 -1.32 10.92
C SER A 159 -9.32 -1.87 9.72
N GLY A 160 -8.23 -1.20 9.34
CA GLY A 160 -7.38 -1.58 8.24
C GLY A 160 -6.17 -0.65 8.13
N SER A 161 -5.17 -1.03 7.35
CA SER A 161 -4.01 -0.17 7.08
C SER A 161 -3.35 -0.48 5.75
N ASP A 162 -2.61 0.49 5.22
CA ASP A 162 -1.84 0.34 3.98
C ASP A 162 -0.50 1.07 4.08
N HIS A 163 0.56 0.42 3.60
CA HIS A 163 1.91 0.98 3.56
C HIS A 163 2.22 1.56 2.19
N VAL A 164 2.91 2.70 2.18
CA VAL A 164 3.45 3.32 0.96
C VAL A 164 4.97 3.38 1.07
N PRO A 165 5.71 2.56 0.30
CA PRO A 165 7.16 2.54 0.34
C PRO A 165 7.74 3.82 -0.27
N HIS A 166 8.83 4.29 0.35
CA HIS A 166 9.62 5.40 -0.16
C HIS A 166 10.84 4.87 -0.96
N PRO A 167 11.33 5.61 -1.98
CA PRO A 167 12.52 5.20 -2.75
C PRO A 167 13.80 5.04 -1.92
N ASP A 168 14.01 5.91 -0.92
CA ASP A 168 14.97 5.68 0.16
C ASP A 168 14.42 4.60 1.11
N PRO A 169 15.12 3.46 1.26
CA PRO A 169 14.64 2.32 2.07
C PRO A 169 14.50 2.61 3.57
N ALA A 170 15.08 3.70 4.07
CA ALA A 170 14.96 4.12 5.46
C ALA A 170 13.57 4.69 5.81
N TYR A 171 12.74 4.99 4.81
CA TYR A 171 11.45 5.64 5.00
C TYR A 171 10.28 4.73 4.60
N MET A 172 9.16 4.91 5.29
CA MET A 172 7.89 4.25 4.99
C MET A 172 6.74 5.16 5.40
N GLY A 173 5.68 5.20 4.59
CA GLY A 173 4.40 5.77 4.98
C GLY A 173 3.42 4.68 5.40
N LEU A 174 2.53 5.00 6.33
CA LEU A 174 1.44 4.12 6.78
C LEU A 174 0.16 4.95 6.91
N SER A 175 -0.88 4.58 6.17
CA SER A 175 -2.25 5.05 6.40
C SER A 175 -2.98 4.04 7.26
N ILE A 176 -3.66 4.49 8.31
CA ILE A 176 -4.45 3.64 9.21
C ILE A 176 -5.91 4.07 9.11
N ALA A 177 -6.81 3.20 8.68
CA ALA A 177 -8.24 3.50 8.69
C ALA A 177 -8.80 3.24 10.10
N GLU A 178 -9.37 4.26 10.76
CA GLU A 178 -10.04 4.15 12.07
C GLU A 178 -11.56 4.37 11.94
N GLY A 179 -12.15 3.90 10.83
CA GLY A 179 -13.56 4.17 10.48
C GLY A 179 -13.75 5.44 9.64
N GLU A 180 -14.96 6.01 9.66
CA GLU A 180 -15.34 7.15 8.79
C GLU A 180 -14.76 8.49 9.28
N ASP A 181 -14.42 8.60 10.56
CA ASP A 181 -14.11 9.88 11.20
C ASP A 181 -12.61 10.14 11.40
N ARG A 182 -11.77 9.10 11.26
CA ARG A 182 -10.33 9.19 11.55
C ARG A 182 -9.51 8.29 10.64
N SER A 183 -8.42 8.85 10.13
CA SER A 183 -7.40 8.08 9.42
C SER A 183 -6.05 8.78 9.58
N PRO A 184 -5.21 8.41 10.56
CA PRO A 184 -3.91 9.02 10.70
C PRO A 184 -2.93 8.43 9.68
N VAL A 185 -2.10 9.30 9.11
CA VAL A 185 -0.89 8.91 8.42
C VAL A 185 0.30 9.00 9.37
N LEU A 186 1.07 7.93 9.42
CA LEU A 186 2.38 7.87 10.06
C LEU A 186 3.47 7.88 8.99
N TRP A 187 4.45 8.75 9.17
CA TRP A 187 5.63 8.85 8.32
C TRP A 187 6.86 8.45 9.14
N GLY A 188 7.36 7.24 8.87
CA GLY A 188 8.44 6.61 9.61
C GLY A 188 9.79 6.80 8.93
N HIS A 189 10.83 7.01 9.74
CA HIS A 189 12.22 7.01 9.32
C HIS A 189 13.06 6.18 10.29
N TRP A 190 13.78 5.18 9.76
CA TRP A 190 14.70 4.33 10.49
C TRP A 190 16.14 4.63 10.08
N ASP A 191 16.93 5.20 10.99
CA ASP A 191 18.32 5.59 10.72
C ASP A 191 19.35 4.48 10.99
N GLY A 192 18.88 3.27 11.33
CA GLY A 192 19.71 2.14 11.75
C GLY A 192 19.88 2.01 13.27
N ALA A 193 19.41 2.98 14.06
CA ALA A 193 19.46 2.97 15.51
C ALA A 193 18.16 3.43 16.19
N ALA A 194 17.47 4.42 15.61
CA ALA A 194 16.23 4.99 16.12
C ALA A 194 15.16 5.10 15.03
N LEU A 195 13.92 4.79 15.42
CA LEU A 195 12.74 5.03 14.60
C LEU A 195 12.13 6.36 15.02
N THR A 196 12.03 7.29 14.08
CA THR A 196 11.32 8.56 14.25
C THR A 196 10.02 8.53 13.44
N VAL A 197 8.91 8.96 14.04
CA VAL A 197 7.59 8.99 13.40
C VAL A 197 7.02 10.39 13.43
N GLN A 198 6.64 10.90 12.26
CA GLN A 198 5.81 12.10 12.12
C GLN A 198 4.36 11.70 11.85
N ARG A 199 3.40 12.39 12.47
CA ARG A 199 1.96 12.07 12.39
C ARG A 199 1.18 13.16 11.68
N PHE A 200 0.25 12.74 10.82
CA PHE A 200 -0.73 13.60 10.15
C PHE A 200 -2.13 13.04 10.45
N PRO A 201 -2.93 13.66 11.34
CA PRO A 201 -4.07 13.00 11.96
C PRO A 201 -5.32 12.83 11.09
N GLU A 202 -5.48 13.65 10.05
CA GLU A 202 -6.73 13.75 9.25
C GLU A 202 -6.44 13.68 7.75
N GLU A 203 -5.45 12.86 7.37
CA GLU A 203 -4.94 12.76 6.00
C GLU A 203 -4.87 11.28 5.60
N ILE A 204 -5.05 10.97 4.33
CA ILE A 204 -4.89 9.63 3.76
C ILE A 204 -3.75 9.69 2.75
N LEU A 205 -2.73 8.84 2.91
CA LEU A 205 -1.56 8.81 2.02
C LEU A 205 -1.88 8.09 0.71
N LEU A 206 -1.67 8.78 -0.42
CA LEU A 206 -1.88 8.24 -1.76
C LEU A 206 -0.59 7.70 -2.39
N GLY A 207 0.55 8.29 -2.06
CA GLY A 207 1.81 7.92 -2.71
C GLY A 207 2.99 8.81 -2.36
N VAL A 208 4.17 8.36 -2.79
CA VAL A 208 5.42 9.12 -2.77
C VAL A 208 5.89 9.29 -4.21
N ASN A 209 6.43 10.47 -4.53
CA ASN A 209 6.95 10.71 -5.87
C ASN A 209 8.25 9.93 -6.15
N PRO A 210 8.59 9.64 -7.42
CA PRO A 210 9.76 8.84 -7.77
C PRO A 210 11.09 9.35 -7.18
N ALA A 211 11.27 10.67 -7.06
CA ALA A 211 12.45 11.28 -6.44
C ALA A 211 12.49 11.18 -4.91
N GLY A 212 11.39 10.80 -4.25
CA GLY A 212 11.31 10.70 -2.79
C GLY A 212 11.41 12.04 -2.06
N ASN A 213 11.05 13.14 -2.71
CA ASN A 213 11.10 14.46 -2.07
C ASN A 213 9.72 15.02 -1.72
N HIS A 214 8.65 14.39 -2.21
CA HIS A 214 7.27 14.73 -1.85
C HIS A 214 6.40 13.48 -1.69
N PHE A 215 5.35 13.63 -0.87
CA PHE A 215 4.26 12.67 -0.79
C PHE A 215 2.92 13.37 -0.93
N LEU A 216 1.93 12.64 -1.45
CA LEU A 216 0.59 13.15 -1.74
C LEU A 216 -0.41 12.54 -0.76
N THR A 217 -1.25 13.37 -0.18
CA THR A 217 -2.38 12.95 0.65
C THR A 217 -3.69 13.51 0.14
N THR A 218 -4.81 12.97 0.63
CA THR A 218 -6.13 13.61 0.60
C THR A 218 -6.66 13.78 2.01
N ASP A 219 -7.48 14.80 2.23
CA ASP A 219 -8.23 14.94 3.47
C ASP A 219 -9.31 13.85 3.62
N LEU A 220 -9.80 13.65 4.85
CA LEU A 220 -10.89 12.68 5.14
C LEU A 220 -12.18 12.99 4.37
N SER A 221 -12.44 14.27 4.09
CA SER A 221 -13.58 14.69 3.27
C SER A 221 -13.37 14.45 1.78
N MET A 222 -12.18 13.99 1.36
CA MET A 222 -11.84 13.67 -0.03
C MET A 222 -12.05 14.86 -0.99
N THR A 223 -11.95 16.07 -0.47
CA THR A 223 -12.22 17.31 -1.20
C THR A 223 -10.96 17.96 -1.74
N SER A 224 -9.79 17.61 -1.18
CA SER A 224 -8.55 18.25 -1.59
C SER A 224 -7.34 17.33 -1.44
N LEU A 225 -6.43 17.44 -2.40
CA LEU A 225 -5.11 16.82 -2.36
C LEU A 225 -4.12 17.78 -1.72
N SER A 226 -3.25 17.26 -0.86
CA SER A 226 -2.11 18.00 -0.31
C SER A 226 -0.81 17.36 -0.77
N LEU A 227 0.07 18.17 -1.38
CA LEU A 227 1.45 17.76 -1.65
C LEU A 227 2.31 18.23 -0.49
N HIS A 228 2.97 17.29 0.18
CA HIS A 228 3.85 17.55 1.30
C HIS A 228 5.31 17.41 0.90
N ARG A 229 6.16 18.30 1.40
CA ARG A 229 7.61 18.11 1.34
C ARG A 229 8.02 17.02 2.32
N MET A 230 8.84 16.08 1.85
CA MET A 230 9.27 14.93 2.66
C MET A 230 10.04 15.35 3.92
N THR A 231 10.90 16.37 3.85
CA THR A 231 11.85 16.69 4.94
C THR A 231 11.22 17.22 6.22
N ASP A 232 10.07 17.89 6.12
CA ASP A 232 9.39 18.54 7.25
C ASP A 232 7.87 18.30 7.27
N GLY A 233 7.33 17.62 6.26
CA GLY A 233 5.89 17.39 6.11
C GLY A 233 5.10 18.65 5.76
N ALA A 234 5.75 19.76 5.42
CA ALA A 234 5.05 21.01 5.12
C ALA A 234 4.28 20.88 3.79
N VAL A 235 3.01 21.31 3.78
CA VAL A 235 2.20 21.37 2.57
C VAL A 235 2.79 22.43 1.62
N THR A 236 3.20 22.02 0.43
CA THR A 236 3.75 22.88 -0.61
C THR A 236 2.71 23.26 -1.66
N LEU A 237 1.68 22.44 -1.82
CA LEU A 237 0.59 22.66 -2.78
C LEU A 237 -0.70 21.99 -2.28
N ARG A 238 -1.85 22.63 -2.54
CA ARG A 238 -3.17 22.04 -2.33
C ARG A 238 -3.98 22.13 -3.63
N ILE A 239 -4.73 21.07 -3.94
CA ILE A 239 -5.52 20.95 -5.17
C ILE A 239 -6.94 20.51 -4.80
N ASP A 240 -7.93 21.36 -5.05
CA ASP A 240 -9.33 21.05 -4.78
C ASP A 240 -9.93 20.17 -5.89
N ALA A 241 -10.79 19.23 -5.53
CA ALA A 241 -11.50 18.35 -6.47
C ALA A 241 -12.48 19.12 -7.38
N GLY A 242 -12.96 20.28 -6.91
CA GLY A 242 -14.06 21.03 -7.51
C GLY A 242 -15.40 20.74 -6.82
N GLU A 243 -16.45 21.41 -7.29
CA GLU A 243 -17.81 21.19 -6.79
C GLU A 243 -18.30 19.78 -7.20
N ASP A 244 -18.92 19.06 -6.26
CA ASP A 244 -19.46 17.70 -6.45
C ASP A 244 -18.49 16.58 -6.88
N VAL A 245 -17.17 16.81 -6.82
CA VAL A 245 -16.16 15.77 -7.04
C VAL A 245 -15.50 15.40 -5.72
N ARG A 246 -15.23 14.11 -5.52
CA ARG A 246 -14.38 13.63 -4.43
C ARG A 246 -13.19 12.85 -4.98
N TRP A 247 -12.00 13.14 -4.47
CA TRP A 247 -10.81 12.35 -4.75
C TRP A 247 -10.95 10.95 -4.18
N ASP A 248 -10.39 9.95 -4.83
CA ASP A 248 -10.31 8.60 -4.27
C ASP A 248 -9.15 8.51 -3.25
N PHE A 249 -9.13 7.46 -2.43
CA PHE A 249 -8.07 7.19 -1.45
C PHE A 249 -6.82 6.56 -2.06
N GLN A 250 -6.76 6.42 -3.40
CA GLN A 250 -5.60 5.88 -4.12
C GLN A 250 -5.19 6.78 -5.28
N GLY A 251 -3.89 6.85 -5.51
CA GLY A 251 -3.30 7.56 -6.64
C GLY A 251 -1.97 6.95 -7.05
N ALA A 252 -1.47 7.41 -8.19
CA ALA A 252 -0.18 7.00 -8.71
C ALA A 252 0.60 8.23 -9.18
N PHE A 253 1.79 8.44 -8.64
CA PHE A 253 2.74 9.34 -9.27
C PHE A 253 3.19 8.73 -10.59
N ALA A 254 2.86 9.40 -11.69
CA ALA A 254 3.37 9.06 -13.00
C ALA A 254 4.76 9.70 -13.20
N TRP A 255 4.97 10.90 -12.67
CA TRP A 255 6.25 11.62 -12.64
C TRP A 255 6.45 12.31 -11.29
N ASP A 256 7.60 12.96 -11.10
CA ASP A 256 7.87 13.73 -9.88
C ASP A 256 6.90 14.89 -9.66
N ASP A 257 6.35 15.42 -10.75
CA ASP A 257 5.51 16.60 -10.81
C ASP A 257 4.09 16.33 -11.31
N ALA A 258 3.69 15.06 -11.46
CA ALA A 258 2.36 14.71 -11.93
C ALA A 258 1.85 13.40 -11.34
N ALA A 259 0.59 13.44 -10.91
CA ALA A 259 -0.12 12.31 -10.33
C ALA A 259 -1.38 11.98 -11.13
N VAL A 260 -1.62 10.69 -11.28
CA VAL A 260 -2.91 10.13 -11.70
C VAL A 260 -3.71 9.82 -10.46
N VAL A 261 -4.81 10.53 -10.25
CA VAL A 261 -5.66 10.42 -9.05
C VAL A 261 -7.04 9.94 -9.44
N GLY A 262 -7.61 9.05 -8.62
CA GLY A 262 -8.98 8.58 -8.78
C GLY A 262 -10.01 9.60 -8.27
N THR A 263 -11.27 9.38 -8.63
CA THR A 263 -12.43 10.02 -8.01
C THR A 263 -13.45 8.97 -7.59
N ASP A 264 -14.37 9.33 -6.72
CA ASP A 264 -15.53 8.51 -6.31
C ASP A 264 -16.39 8.00 -7.49
N GLU A 265 -16.41 8.71 -8.62
CA GLU A 265 -17.05 8.25 -9.87
C GLU A 265 -16.23 7.22 -10.71
N GLU A 266 -15.20 6.59 -10.14
CA GLU A 266 -14.28 5.65 -10.83
C GLU A 266 -13.60 6.27 -12.08
N ARG A 267 -13.30 7.56 -12.04
CA ARG A 267 -12.57 8.28 -13.10
C ARG A 267 -11.17 8.62 -12.63
N HIS A 268 -10.23 8.62 -13.57
CA HIS A 268 -8.86 9.08 -13.30
C HIS A 268 -8.64 10.47 -13.88
N TRP A 269 -8.03 11.34 -13.10
CA TRP A 269 -7.65 12.69 -13.50
C TRP A 269 -6.14 12.84 -13.43
N LEU A 270 -5.59 13.73 -14.25
CA LEU A 270 -4.17 14.09 -14.19
C LEU A 270 -4.01 15.42 -13.43
N ALA A 271 -3.33 15.37 -12.30
CA ALA A 271 -2.97 16.54 -11.52
C ALA A 271 -1.53 16.97 -11.84
N ASP A 272 -1.36 18.24 -12.23
CA ASP A 272 -0.07 18.91 -12.36
C ASP A 272 0.34 19.48 -10.99
N LEU A 273 1.37 18.88 -10.41
CA LEU A 273 1.83 19.18 -9.06
C LEU A 273 2.80 20.37 -8.99
N ARG A 274 3.15 20.99 -10.13
CA ARG A 274 3.88 22.27 -10.15
C ARG A 274 2.92 23.44 -10.06
N THR A 275 1.80 23.34 -10.77
CA THR A 275 0.86 24.46 -10.89
C THR A 275 -0.40 24.31 -10.05
N GLY A 276 -0.70 23.10 -9.56
CA GLY A 276 -1.98 22.76 -8.95
C GLY A 276 -3.13 22.68 -9.94
N ALA A 277 -2.83 22.59 -11.23
CA ALA A 277 -3.87 22.47 -12.25
C ALA A 277 -4.29 21.00 -12.36
N VAL A 278 -5.57 20.77 -12.64
CA VAL A 278 -6.07 19.44 -12.98
C VAL A 278 -6.51 19.44 -14.43
N ASP A 279 -5.88 18.60 -15.26
CA ASP A 279 -6.06 18.58 -16.72
C ASP A 279 -7.38 17.88 -17.17
N GLY A 280 -8.29 17.65 -16.21
CA GLY A 280 -9.56 16.94 -16.39
C GLY A 280 -9.41 15.42 -16.44
N PRO A 281 -10.50 14.69 -16.75
CA PRO A 281 -10.50 13.23 -16.80
C PRO A 281 -9.60 12.70 -17.93
N ILE A 282 -8.86 11.65 -17.63
CA ILE A 282 -8.02 10.90 -18.56
C ILE A 282 -8.91 10.04 -19.46
N GLY A 283 -8.80 10.25 -20.76
CA GLY A 283 -9.44 9.40 -21.76
C GLY A 283 -8.72 8.07 -21.90
N TYR A 284 -9.44 6.96 -21.70
CA TYR A 284 -8.94 5.61 -21.96
C TYR A 284 -9.55 5.05 -23.26
N PRO A 285 -8.84 4.18 -23.98
CA PRO A 285 -9.34 3.55 -25.22
C PRO A 285 -10.51 2.58 -24.97
N PHE A 286 -10.71 2.15 -23.72
CA PHE A 286 -11.83 1.35 -23.26
C PHE A 286 -12.10 1.66 -21.77
N PRO A 287 -13.31 1.34 -21.25
CA PRO A 287 -13.62 1.56 -19.84
C PRO A 287 -12.59 0.91 -18.91
N VAL A 288 -12.13 1.66 -17.92
CA VAL A 288 -11.25 1.18 -16.86
C VAL A 288 -12.04 1.06 -15.58
N SER A 289 -11.61 0.15 -14.70
CA SER A 289 -12.18 -0.05 -13.37
C SER A 289 -11.09 0.02 -12.32
N GLY A 290 -11.48 0.40 -11.11
CA GLY A 290 -10.60 0.45 -9.95
C GLY A 290 -9.50 1.50 -10.09
N THR A 291 -8.55 1.41 -9.19
CA THR A 291 -7.60 2.49 -8.90
C THR A 291 -6.37 2.45 -9.80
N ALA A 292 -5.83 3.64 -10.08
CA ALA A 292 -4.53 3.79 -10.72
C ALA A 292 -3.42 3.48 -9.70
N ARG A 293 -2.47 2.64 -10.09
CA ARG A 293 -1.32 2.26 -9.26
C ARG A 293 0.01 2.47 -10.01
N PRO A 294 1.09 2.89 -9.34
CA PRO A 294 2.38 3.13 -10.00
C PRO A 294 2.90 1.91 -10.77
N ALA A 295 3.37 2.11 -11.99
CA ALA A 295 3.97 1.07 -12.84
C ALA A 295 5.38 1.45 -13.32
N GLY A 296 6.07 2.26 -12.51
CA GLY A 296 7.37 2.86 -12.84
C GLY A 296 7.25 4.20 -13.57
N PRO A 297 8.41 4.79 -13.96
CA PRO A 297 8.45 6.14 -14.51
C PRO A 297 7.52 6.33 -15.72
N GLY A 298 6.65 7.33 -15.64
CA GLY A 298 5.67 7.71 -16.66
C GLY A 298 4.52 6.73 -16.86
N ARG A 299 4.36 5.74 -15.98
CA ARG A 299 3.42 4.64 -16.17
C ARG A 299 2.63 4.34 -14.91
N TRP A 300 1.39 3.94 -15.12
CA TRP A 300 0.53 3.38 -14.09
C TRP A 300 -0.20 2.17 -14.65
N TYR A 301 -0.78 1.36 -13.79
CA TYR A 301 -1.64 0.27 -14.21
C TYR A 301 -3.00 0.35 -13.51
N THR A 302 -4.00 -0.25 -14.15
CA THR A 302 -5.31 -0.55 -13.56
C THR A 302 -5.58 -2.05 -13.64
N VAL A 303 -6.48 -2.54 -12.79
CA VAL A 303 -6.89 -3.95 -12.73
C VAL A 303 -8.22 -4.11 -13.48
N SER A 304 -8.36 -5.14 -14.30
CA SER A 304 -9.62 -5.43 -14.98
C SER A 304 -10.76 -5.71 -13.97
N PRO A 305 -12.04 -5.52 -14.34
CA PRO A 305 -13.16 -5.81 -13.44
C PRO A 305 -13.16 -7.26 -12.94
N GLY A 306 -12.78 -8.20 -13.80
CA GLY A 306 -12.66 -9.62 -13.46
C GLY A 306 -11.42 -9.96 -12.63
N ARG A 307 -10.55 -8.99 -12.35
CA ARG A 307 -9.23 -9.14 -11.70
C ARG A 307 -8.35 -10.19 -12.36
N ASP A 308 -8.58 -10.42 -13.65
CA ASP A 308 -7.93 -11.44 -14.47
C ASP A 308 -6.80 -10.85 -15.35
N ARG A 309 -6.69 -9.51 -15.40
CA ARG A 309 -5.75 -8.78 -16.24
C ARG A 309 -5.34 -7.47 -15.59
N LEU A 310 -4.15 -7.02 -15.96
CA LEU A 310 -3.64 -5.70 -15.66
C LEU A 310 -3.45 -4.95 -16.98
N HIS A 311 -3.84 -3.69 -16.99
CA HIS A 311 -3.64 -2.79 -18.12
C HIS A 311 -2.61 -1.74 -17.72
N VAL A 312 -1.49 -1.70 -18.43
CA VAL A 312 -0.40 -0.75 -18.19
C VAL A 312 -0.54 0.40 -19.16
N TRP A 313 -0.56 1.60 -18.61
CA TRP A 313 -0.85 2.85 -19.29
C TRP A 313 0.35 3.79 -19.27
N GLU A 314 0.39 4.69 -20.23
CA GLU A 314 1.26 5.88 -20.20
C GLU A 314 0.56 7.06 -20.88
N LEU A 315 1.09 8.27 -20.71
CA LEU A 315 0.71 9.41 -21.56
C LEU A 315 1.75 9.60 -22.68
N PRO A 316 1.38 9.42 -23.96
CA PRO A 316 2.33 9.42 -25.08
C PRO A 316 3.03 10.78 -25.33
N ASN A 317 2.58 11.87 -24.72
CA ASN A 317 3.04 13.23 -25.02
C ASN A 317 3.67 14.00 -23.82
N GLN A 318 3.96 13.33 -22.70
CA GLN A 318 4.54 14.00 -21.51
C GLN A 318 6.04 13.77 -21.30
N THR A 319 6.68 12.95 -22.15
CA THR A 319 8.14 12.73 -22.16
C THR A 319 8.98 13.97 -22.54
N CYS A 320 8.34 15.10 -22.86
CA CYS A 320 8.98 16.35 -23.28
C CYS A 320 8.48 17.57 -22.50
N ARG A 321 8.24 17.46 -21.18
CA ARG A 321 8.12 18.66 -20.34
C ARG A 321 9.54 19.02 -19.85
N PRO A 322 10.13 20.15 -20.28
CA PRO A 322 11.45 20.56 -19.81
C PRO A 322 11.38 20.94 -18.33
N ASP A 323 12.47 20.64 -17.61
CA ASP A 323 12.68 20.97 -16.19
C ASP A 323 12.35 22.44 -15.85
#